data_AF-A0A7R8A1T2-F1
#
_entry.id   AF-A0A7R8A1T2-F1
#
_cell.length_a   1.000
_cell.length_b   1.000
_cell.length_c   1.000
_cell.angle_alpha   90.00
_cell.angle_beta   90.00
_cell.angle_gamma   90.00
#
_symmetry.space_group_name_H-M   'P 1'
#
loop_
_entity.id
_entity.type
_entity.pdbx_description
1 polymer ?
#
loop_
_entity_poly.entity_id
_entity_poly.type
_entity_poly.pdbx_seq_one_letter_code
_entity_poly.pdbx_strand_id
1 'polypeptide(L)'
;MSTANLRPVEGYDKLAAFIEADPGLAIFRRFTKLNFKSILYYQAEIANLEEELDFLIQDDKDSQDEKKQLYPFSVRDLKEGNPTQWSKFQEARDLMEKFNHAIIQQRELMRLSTPDKCDLNVLREWLDRPEGGNMFFETAAEMDVYHKRNDGDMIALFSRHEGVDNLTRLIFNRVVPWFHKRWGEKYEVRAFLGLCLPSES
;
A
#
# COMPACT_ATOMS: atom_id res chain seq x y z
N MET A 1 -39.01 -21.03 2.18
CA MET A 1 -37.84 -21.93 1.96
C MET A 1 -37.02 -21.88 3.24
N SER A 2 -36.81 -23.05 3.87
CA SER A 2 -36.30 -23.18 5.24
C SER A 2 -34.80 -22.90 5.29
N THR A 3 -34.38 -21.86 6.02
CA THR A 3 -32.97 -21.55 6.33
C THR A 3 -32.42 -22.42 7.47
N ALA A 4 -33.13 -23.47 7.87
CA ALA A 4 -32.78 -24.36 8.98
C ALA A 4 -31.79 -25.45 8.51
N ASN A 5 -30.50 -25.10 8.45
CA ASN A 5 -29.31 -25.95 8.65
C ASN A 5 -28.08 -25.41 7.91
N LEU A 6 -27.82 -24.10 8.02
CA LEU A 6 -26.49 -23.59 7.69
C LEU A 6 -25.62 -23.75 8.94
N ARG A 7 -24.45 -24.36 8.77
CA ARG A 7 -23.45 -24.44 9.85
C ARG A 7 -23.13 -23.02 10.32
N PRO A 8 -22.87 -22.83 11.63
CA PRO A 8 -22.42 -21.53 12.13
C PRO A 8 -21.23 -21.03 11.32
N VAL A 9 -21.23 -19.74 11.04
CA VAL A 9 -20.15 -19.07 10.34
C VAL A 9 -18.91 -19.06 11.24
N GLU A 10 -17.77 -19.55 10.75
CA GLU A 10 -16.54 -19.75 11.52
C GLU A 10 -15.33 -19.03 10.89
N GLY A 11 -14.28 -18.82 11.68
CA GLY A 11 -13.02 -18.24 11.23
C GLY A 11 -13.16 -16.89 10.52
N TYR A 12 -12.57 -16.79 9.32
CA TYR A 12 -12.60 -15.58 8.50
C TYR A 12 -14.00 -15.13 8.11
N ASP A 13 -14.94 -16.06 7.90
CA ASP A 13 -16.31 -15.71 7.55
C ASP A 13 -16.99 -14.98 8.73
N LYS A 14 -16.69 -15.39 9.96
CA LYS A 14 -17.21 -14.75 11.18
C LYS A 14 -16.60 -13.36 11.37
N LEU A 15 -15.30 -13.21 11.06
CA LEU A 15 -14.62 -11.91 11.06
C LEU A 15 -15.19 -10.98 9.99
N ALA A 16 -15.46 -11.48 8.78
CA ALA A 16 -16.09 -10.71 7.73
C ALA A 16 -17.49 -10.23 8.12
N ALA A 17 -18.33 -11.11 8.69
CA ALA A 17 -19.65 -10.73 9.21
C ALA A 17 -19.57 -9.70 10.34
N PHE A 18 -18.56 -9.80 11.21
CA PHE A 18 -18.33 -8.82 12.28
C PHE A 18 -17.94 -7.44 11.72
N ILE A 19 -17.08 -7.39 10.70
CA ILE A 19 -16.71 -6.15 10.01
C ILE A 19 -17.90 -5.57 9.22
N GLU A 20 -18.71 -6.41 8.58
CA GLU A 20 -19.91 -6.00 7.86
C GLU A 20 -20.92 -5.31 8.80
N ALA A 21 -21.09 -5.85 10.02
CA ALA A 21 -22.01 -5.31 11.01
C ALA A 21 -21.61 -3.92 11.54
N ASP A 22 -20.31 -3.57 11.49
CA ASP A 22 -19.82 -2.25 11.88
C ASP A 22 -18.69 -1.78 10.94
N PRO A 23 -19.01 -0.97 9.91
CA PRO A 23 -18.03 -0.49 8.94
C PRO A 23 -16.84 0.29 9.54
N GLY A 24 -16.97 0.83 10.75
CA GLY A 24 -15.84 1.45 11.47
C GLY A 24 -14.70 0.47 11.79
N LEU A 25 -15.01 -0.83 11.77
CA LEU A 25 -14.05 -1.93 12.00
C LEU A 25 -13.44 -2.48 10.71
N ALA A 26 -13.74 -1.87 9.54
CA ALA A 26 -13.12 -2.20 8.26
C ALA A 26 -11.66 -1.72 8.23
N ILE A 27 -10.84 -2.39 9.03
CA ILE A 27 -9.45 -2.06 9.33
C ILE A 27 -8.56 -3.18 8.80
N PHE A 28 -7.58 -2.81 7.98
CA PHE A 28 -6.70 -3.76 7.32
C PHE A 28 -5.25 -3.33 7.44
N ARG A 29 -4.34 -4.29 7.35
CA ARG A 29 -2.92 -3.98 7.21
C ARG A 29 -2.64 -3.59 5.76
N ARG A 30 -1.93 -2.48 5.54
CA ARG A 30 -1.60 -1.98 4.18
C ARG A 30 -0.32 -2.59 3.60
N PHE A 31 0.45 -3.31 4.41
CA PHE A 31 1.69 -4.00 4.01
C PHE A 31 2.72 -3.07 3.35
N THR A 32 2.91 -1.85 3.88
CA THR A 32 3.72 -0.78 3.26
C THR A 32 5.10 -1.25 2.85
N LYS A 33 5.80 -1.96 3.76
CA LYS A 33 7.16 -2.45 3.50
C LYS A 33 7.20 -3.45 2.35
N LEU A 34 6.20 -4.33 2.26
CA LEU A 34 6.15 -5.36 1.21
C LEU A 34 5.80 -4.73 -0.14
N ASN A 35 4.85 -3.79 -0.18
CA ASN A 35 4.53 -3.04 -1.41
C ASN A 35 5.73 -2.24 -1.92
N PHE A 36 6.44 -1.51 -1.06
CA PHE A 36 7.66 -0.82 -1.46
C PHE A 36 8.74 -1.78 -1.93
N LYS A 37 8.91 -2.93 -1.29
CA LYS A 37 9.85 -3.96 -1.75
C LYS A 37 9.49 -4.45 -3.16
N SER A 38 8.20 -4.68 -3.45
CA SER A 38 7.74 -5.05 -4.79
C SER A 38 8.02 -3.95 -5.82
N ILE A 39 7.78 -2.69 -5.48
CA ILE A 39 8.09 -1.54 -6.35
C ILE A 39 9.60 -1.46 -6.65
N LEU A 40 10.45 -1.64 -5.64
CA LEU A 40 11.91 -1.65 -5.81
C LEU A 40 12.38 -2.80 -6.72
N TYR A 41 11.74 -3.97 -6.64
CA TYR A 41 12.04 -5.09 -7.53
C TYR A 41 11.65 -4.79 -8.98
N TYR A 42 10.47 -4.21 -9.20
CA TYR A 42 10.11 -3.72 -10.54
C TYR A 42 11.13 -2.72 -11.08
N GLN A 43 11.62 -1.77 -10.26
CA GLN A 43 12.66 -0.83 -10.71
C GLN A 43 13.95 -1.53 -11.12
N ALA A 44 14.40 -2.52 -10.34
CA ALA A 44 15.62 -3.26 -10.65
C ALA A 44 15.46 -4.09 -11.94
N GLU A 45 14.32 -4.76 -12.12
CA GLU A 45 14.03 -5.53 -13.33
C GLU A 45 13.94 -4.63 -14.58
N ILE A 46 13.26 -3.49 -14.47
CA ILE A 46 13.18 -2.51 -15.57
C ILE A 46 14.57 -1.94 -15.90
N ALA A 47 15.39 -1.61 -14.90
CA ALA A 47 16.73 -1.08 -15.12
C ALA A 47 17.65 -2.09 -15.85
N ASN A 48 17.57 -3.38 -15.51
CA ASN A 48 18.31 -4.41 -16.23
C ASN A 48 17.85 -4.53 -17.69
N LEU A 49 16.53 -4.47 -17.95
CA LEU A 49 16.00 -4.51 -19.31
C LEU A 49 16.36 -3.26 -20.12
N GLU A 50 16.41 -2.09 -19.48
CA GLU A 50 16.87 -0.84 -20.09
C GLU A 50 18.33 -0.97 -20.53
N GLU A 51 19.21 -1.49 -19.66
CA GLU A 51 20.61 -1.75 -20.00
C GLU A 51 20.76 -2.77 -21.14
N GLU A 52 20.01 -3.87 -21.10
CA GLU A 52 20.01 -4.88 -22.17
C GLU A 52 19.54 -4.31 -23.51
N LEU A 53 18.48 -3.49 -23.50
CA LEU A 53 17.97 -2.83 -24.70
C LEU A 53 18.96 -1.82 -25.26
N ASP A 54 19.60 -1.01 -24.41
CA ASP A 54 20.63 -0.06 -24.82
C ASP A 54 21.81 -0.78 -25.47
N PHE A 55 22.23 -1.91 -24.92
CA PHE A 55 23.27 -2.74 -25.52
C PHE A 55 22.86 -3.26 -26.91
N LEU A 56 21.65 -3.81 -27.06
CA LEU A 56 21.16 -4.31 -28.35
C LEU A 56 21.03 -3.19 -29.40
N ILE A 57 20.52 -2.02 -28.99
CA ILE A 57 20.42 -0.85 -29.85
C ILE A 57 21.80 -0.39 -30.31
N GLN A 58 22.79 -0.43 -29.42
CA GLN A 58 24.16 -0.04 -29.74
C GLN A 58 24.83 -1.05 -30.68
N ASP A 59 24.68 -2.35 -30.45
CA ASP A 59 25.17 -3.41 -31.36
C ASP A 59 24.57 -3.27 -32.77
N ASP A 60 23.27 -2.96 -32.87
CA ASP A 60 22.60 -2.74 -34.15
C ASP A 60 23.14 -1.49 -34.88
N LYS A 61 23.51 -0.43 -34.15
CA LYS A 61 24.14 0.77 -34.72
C LYS A 61 25.56 0.52 -35.20
N ASP A 62 26.33 -0.28 -34.46
CA ASP A 62 27.73 -0.59 -34.77
C ASP A 62 27.86 -1.65 -35.89
N SER A 63 26.74 -2.28 -36.26
CA SER A 63 26.67 -3.23 -37.36
C SER A 63 26.82 -2.56 -38.74
N GLN A 64 27.50 -3.26 -39.66
CA GLN A 64 27.56 -2.87 -41.07
C GLN A 64 26.32 -3.29 -41.87
N ASP A 65 25.34 -3.95 -41.26
CA ASP A 65 24.10 -4.35 -41.93
C ASP A 65 23.16 -3.15 -42.10
N GLU A 66 22.95 -2.71 -43.35
CA GLU A 66 22.04 -1.62 -43.70
C GLU A 66 20.61 -1.84 -43.21
N LYS A 67 20.15 -3.10 -43.08
CA LYS A 67 18.80 -3.40 -42.57
C LYS A 67 18.67 -3.07 -41.09
N LYS A 68 19.71 -3.31 -40.29
CA LYS A 68 19.73 -2.98 -38.86
C LYS A 68 19.66 -1.48 -38.63
N GLN A 69 20.22 -0.68 -39.54
CA GLN A 69 20.10 0.78 -39.48
C GLN A 69 18.67 1.31 -39.64
N LEU A 70 17.75 0.49 -40.17
CA LEU A 70 16.33 0.85 -40.31
C LEU A 70 15.53 0.64 -39.02
N TYR A 71 16.02 -0.17 -38.07
CA TYR A 71 15.26 -0.53 -36.86
C TYR A 71 14.80 0.67 -36.02
N PRO A 72 15.61 1.73 -35.81
CA PRO A 72 15.16 2.91 -35.07
C PRO A 72 14.02 3.67 -35.75
N PHE A 73 13.84 3.50 -37.06
CA PHE A 73 12.88 4.25 -37.88
C PHE A 73 11.66 3.42 -38.29
N SER A 74 11.70 2.08 -38.12
CA SER A 74 10.64 1.18 -38.57
C SER A 74 10.43 0.03 -37.60
N VAL A 75 9.32 0.09 -36.86
CA VAL A 75 8.90 -0.99 -35.95
C VAL A 75 8.60 -2.28 -36.72
N ARG A 76 8.13 -2.18 -37.97
CA ARG A 76 7.93 -3.37 -38.81
C ARG A 76 9.26 -4.08 -39.05
N ASP A 77 10.27 -3.32 -39.49
CA ASP A 77 11.56 -3.90 -39.84
C ASP A 77 12.31 -4.38 -38.58
N LEU A 78 12.14 -3.70 -37.44
CA LEU A 78 12.61 -4.17 -36.13
C LEU A 78 11.97 -5.52 -35.73
N LYS A 79 10.64 -5.64 -35.86
CA LYS A 79 9.92 -6.87 -35.51
C LYS A 79 10.34 -8.07 -36.36
N GLU A 80 10.52 -7.84 -37.65
CA GLU A 80 10.88 -8.89 -38.60
C GLU A 80 12.37 -9.22 -38.54
N GLY A 81 13.22 -8.22 -38.30
CA GLY A 81 14.69 -8.34 -38.36
C GLY A 81 15.37 -8.64 -37.02
N ASN A 82 14.80 -8.21 -35.88
CA ASN A 82 15.37 -8.43 -34.55
C ASN A 82 14.27 -8.80 -33.53
N PRO A 83 13.74 -10.03 -33.61
CA PRO A 83 12.68 -10.48 -32.69
C PRO A 83 13.13 -10.51 -31.23
N THR A 84 14.43 -10.66 -30.96
CA THR A 84 14.99 -10.63 -29.60
C THR A 84 14.85 -9.25 -28.97
N GLN A 85 15.32 -8.20 -29.66
CA GLN A 85 15.18 -6.82 -29.20
C GLN A 85 13.71 -6.43 -29.06
N TRP A 86 12.87 -6.83 -30.02
CA TRP A 86 11.43 -6.58 -29.93
C TRP A 86 10.79 -7.27 -28.71
N SER A 87 11.14 -8.54 -28.44
CA SER A 87 10.67 -9.27 -27.26
C SER A 87 11.06 -8.58 -25.95
N LYS A 88 12.30 -8.09 -25.85
CA LYS A 88 12.78 -7.34 -24.68
C LYS A 88 12.02 -6.02 -24.50
N PHE A 89 11.69 -5.35 -25.61
CA PHE A 89 10.86 -4.15 -25.56
C PHE A 89 9.45 -4.44 -25.04
N GLN A 90 8.87 -5.59 -25.41
CA GLN A 90 7.55 -6.01 -24.89
C GLN A 90 7.62 -6.35 -23.40
N GLU A 91 8.64 -7.08 -22.97
CA GLU A 91 8.89 -7.40 -21.56
C GLU A 91 8.98 -6.12 -20.69
N ALA A 92 9.75 -5.13 -21.17
CA ALA A 92 9.88 -3.84 -20.51
C ALA A 92 8.54 -3.10 -20.40
N ARG A 93 7.71 -3.10 -21.46
CA ARG A 93 6.37 -2.48 -21.43
C ARG A 93 5.46 -3.14 -20.40
N ASP A 94 5.43 -4.46 -20.35
CA ASP A 94 4.58 -5.21 -19.42
C ASP A 94 5.00 -4.97 -17.96
N LEU A 95 6.30 -4.91 -17.69
CA LEU A 95 6.81 -4.58 -16.35
C LEU A 95 6.56 -3.11 -15.98
N MET A 96 6.77 -2.18 -16.91
CA MET A 96 6.47 -0.75 -16.69
C MET A 96 4.99 -0.53 -16.36
N GLU A 97 4.09 -1.23 -17.04
CA GLU A 97 2.66 -1.15 -16.73
C GLU A 97 2.38 -1.60 -15.29
N LYS A 98 2.93 -2.76 -14.88
CA LYS A 98 2.77 -3.27 -13.50
C LYS A 98 3.38 -2.32 -12.47
N PHE A 99 4.57 -1.79 -12.75
CA PHE A 99 5.24 -0.79 -11.92
C PHE A 99 4.40 0.46 -11.71
N ASN A 100 3.89 1.04 -12.81
CA ASN A 100 3.07 2.25 -12.77
C ASN A 100 1.78 2.02 -11.96
N HIS A 101 1.11 0.89 -12.17
CA HIS A 101 -0.06 0.51 -11.37
C HIS A 101 0.28 0.35 -9.89
N ALA A 102 1.38 -0.34 -9.55
CA ALA A 102 1.81 -0.54 -8.18
C ALA A 102 2.09 0.78 -7.44
N ILE A 103 2.72 1.75 -8.11
CA ILE A 103 2.95 3.10 -7.54
C ILE A 103 1.63 3.81 -7.27
N ILE A 104 0.70 3.80 -8.23
CA ILE A 104 -0.60 4.46 -8.08
C ILE A 104 -1.39 3.82 -6.93
N GLN A 105 -1.47 2.49 -6.89
CA GLN A 105 -2.13 1.77 -5.82
C GLN A 105 -1.50 2.07 -4.46
N GLN A 106 -0.16 2.07 -4.37
CA GLN A 106 0.54 2.38 -3.13
C GLN A 106 0.29 3.82 -2.68
N ARG A 107 0.23 4.79 -3.60
CA ARG A 107 -0.16 6.17 -3.29
C ARG A 107 -1.55 6.23 -2.70
N GLU A 108 -2.53 5.55 -3.31
CA GLU A 108 -3.91 5.57 -2.82
C GLU A 108 -4.03 4.88 -1.45
N LEU A 109 -3.34 3.76 -1.23
CA LEU A 109 -3.23 3.13 0.08
C LEU A 109 -2.61 4.06 1.14
N MET A 110 -1.67 4.93 0.76
CA MET A 110 -1.09 5.90 1.67
C MET A 110 -2.03 7.04 2.05
N ARG A 111 -3.06 7.32 1.23
CA ARG A 111 -4.07 8.37 1.49
C ARG A 111 -5.18 7.91 2.40
N LEU A 112 -5.39 6.60 2.52
CA LEU A 112 -6.35 6.03 3.44
C LEU A 112 -6.03 6.41 4.89
N SER A 113 -7.09 6.66 5.65
CA SER A 113 -7.01 7.11 7.02
C SER A 113 -6.34 6.07 7.92
N THR A 114 -5.66 6.54 8.96
CA THR A 114 -5.25 5.66 10.06
C THR A 114 -6.48 5.30 10.89
N PRO A 115 -6.65 4.04 11.33
CA PRO A 115 -7.78 3.65 12.15
C PRO A 115 -7.80 4.42 13.47
N ASP A 116 -9.01 4.65 14.00
CA ASP A 116 -9.15 5.13 15.37
C ASP A 116 -8.63 4.06 16.35
N LYS A 117 -8.02 4.51 17.45
CA LYS A 117 -7.44 3.59 18.44
C LYS A 117 -8.51 2.77 19.15
N CYS A 118 -9.69 3.33 19.37
CA CYS A 118 -10.81 2.64 19.99
C CYS A 118 -11.31 1.53 19.07
N ASP A 119 -11.60 1.84 17.80
CA ASP A 119 -12.06 0.86 16.81
C ASP A 119 -11.05 -0.28 16.61
N LEU A 120 -9.75 0.04 16.53
CA LEU A 120 -8.69 -0.98 16.41
C LEU A 120 -8.62 -1.87 17.66
N ASN A 121 -8.83 -1.33 18.85
CA ASN A 121 -8.87 -2.12 20.08
C ASN A 121 -10.11 -3.01 20.15
N VAL A 122 -11.28 -2.50 19.75
CA VAL A 122 -12.52 -3.29 19.66
C VAL A 122 -12.33 -4.51 18.75
N LEU A 123 -11.71 -4.30 17.58
CA LEU A 123 -11.41 -5.40 16.65
C LEU A 123 -10.49 -6.46 17.28
N ARG A 124 -9.42 -6.02 17.97
CA ARG A 124 -8.48 -6.93 18.64
C ARG A 124 -9.11 -7.71 19.77
N GLU A 125 -9.86 -7.03 20.64
CA GLU A 125 -10.58 -7.69 21.73
C GLU A 125 -11.56 -8.72 21.19
N TRP A 126 -12.25 -8.41 20.08
CA TRP A 126 -13.14 -9.37 19.45
C TRP A 126 -12.40 -10.60 18.92
N LEU A 127 -11.22 -10.42 18.30
CA LEU A 127 -10.38 -11.52 17.83
C LEU A 127 -9.93 -12.45 18.98
N ASP A 128 -9.66 -11.89 20.15
CA ASP A 128 -9.20 -12.62 21.33
C ASP A 128 -10.35 -13.32 22.09
N ARG A 129 -11.59 -12.82 22.01
CA ARG A 129 -12.75 -13.37 22.75
C ARG A 129 -13.10 -14.80 22.29
N PRO A 130 -13.32 -15.76 23.20
CA PRO A 130 -13.74 -17.13 22.86
C PRO A 130 -15.07 -17.18 22.08
N GLU A 131 -16.00 -16.29 22.40
CA GLU A 131 -17.30 -16.17 21.70
C GLU A 131 -17.20 -15.36 20.40
N GLY A 132 -16.08 -14.65 20.21
CA GLY A 132 -15.74 -13.85 19.03
C GLY A 132 -14.87 -14.64 18.05
N GLY A 133 -13.67 -14.14 17.80
CA GLY A 133 -12.70 -14.76 16.90
C GLY A 133 -12.00 -15.98 17.49
N ASN A 134 -11.96 -16.13 18.81
CA ASN A 134 -11.30 -17.24 19.51
C ASN A 134 -9.87 -17.54 19.00
N MET A 135 -9.14 -16.49 18.57
CA MET A 135 -7.83 -16.62 17.94
C MET A 135 -7.78 -17.70 16.84
N PHE A 136 -8.79 -17.76 15.97
CA PHE A 136 -8.96 -18.82 14.96
C PHE A 136 -7.79 -18.97 13.96
N PHE A 137 -6.84 -18.03 13.93
CA PHE A 137 -5.69 -18.05 13.03
C PHE A 137 -4.83 -19.30 13.25
N GLU A 138 -4.56 -20.04 12.17
CA GLU A 138 -3.75 -21.26 12.24
C GLU A 138 -2.25 -20.95 12.39
N THR A 139 -1.80 -19.85 11.80
CA THR A 139 -0.38 -19.50 11.78
C THR A 139 -0.07 -18.26 12.62
N ALA A 140 1.13 -18.24 13.21
CA ALA A 140 1.65 -17.06 13.89
C ALA A 140 1.76 -15.84 12.95
N ALA A 141 1.92 -16.07 11.64
CA ALA A 141 1.97 -15.01 10.64
C ALA A 141 0.61 -14.31 10.45
N GLU A 142 -0.48 -15.08 10.42
CA GLU A 142 -1.84 -14.54 10.33
C GLU A 142 -2.26 -13.82 11.61
N MET A 143 -1.95 -14.42 12.77
CA MET A 143 -2.17 -13.78 14.07
C MET A 143 -1.43 -12.44 14.17
N ASP A 144 -0.23 -12.35 13.61
CA ASP A 144 0.56 -11.13 13.65
C ASP A 144 -0.03 -9.95 12.87
N VAL A 145 -0.93 -10.19 11.90
CA VAL A 145 -1.52 -9.13 11.06
C VAL A 145 -2.06 -7.99 11.91
N TYR A 146 -2.78 -8.32 13.00
CA TYR A 146 -3.38 -7.35 13.92
C TYR A 146 -2.54 -7.06 15.16
N HIS A 147 -1.29 -7.55 15.24
CA HIS A 147 -0.42 -7.28 16.39
C HIS A 147 -0.06 -5.79 16.52
N LYS A 148 0.10 -5.30 17.76
CA LYS A 148 0.37 -3.87 18.07
C LYS A 148 1.60 -3.29 17.36
N ARG A 149 2.57 -4.15 17.02
CA ARG A 149 3.76 -3.75 16.25
C ARG A 149 3.43 -3.20 14.86
N ASN A 150 2.27 -3.57 14.32
CA ASN A 150 1.80 -3.17 13.00
C ASN A 150 0.86 -1.95 13.02
N ASP A 151 0.62 -1.30 14.17
CA ASP A 151 -0.30 -0.15 14.29
C ASP A 151 -0.04 0.96 13.25
N GLY A 152 1.23 1.26 12.98
CA GLY A 152 1.63 2.26 12.00
C GLY A 152 1.41 1.85 10.54
N ASP A 153 1.08 0.59 10.28
CA ASP A 153 0.85 -0.01 8.97
C ASP A 153 -0.63 -0.40 8.78
N MET A 154 -1.54 0.04 9.66
CA MET A 154 -2.98 -0.17 9.53
C MET A 154 -3.65 0.96 8.74
N ILE A 155 -4.72 0.62 8.03
CA ILE A 155 -5.65 1.53 7.34
C ILE A 155 -7.07 1.25 7.80
N ALA A 156 -7.88 2.30 7.88
CA ALA A 156 -9.34 2.18 7.95
C ALA A 156 -9.94 2.59 6.60
N LEU A 157 -10.86 1.77 6.08
CA LEU A 157 -11.63 2.10 4.88
C LEU A 157 -12.69 3.18 5.16
N PHE A 158 -13.23 3.20 6.38
CA PHE A 158 -14.18 4.21 6.83
C PHE A 158 -13.66 4.81 8.14
N SER A 159 -13.54 6.13 8.22
CA SER A 159 -13.24 6.81 9.48
C SER A 159 -14.51 7.46 10.02
N ARG A 160 -14.92 7.09 11.24
CA ARG A 160 -16.09 7.68 11.91
C ARG A 160 -15.98 9.20 12.14
N HIS A 161 -14.78 9.77 12.01
CA HIS A 161 -14.46 11.18 12.25
C HIS A 161 -14.07 11.94 10.97
N GLU A 162 -14.51 11.49 9.79
CA GLU A 162 -14.32 12.24 8.53
C GLU A 162 -14.92 13.64 8.66
N GLY A 163 -14.04 14.64 8.81
CA GLY A 163 -14.39 16.02 9.13
C GLY A 163 -13.31 16.76 9.93
N VAL A 164 -12.39 16.05 10.59
CA VAL A 164 -11.21 16.65 11.25
C VAL A 164 -9.93 16.11 10.62
N ASP A 165 -9.57 16.72 9.49
CA ASP A 165 -8.34 16.60 8.70
C ASP A 165 -7.21 15.65 9.16
N ASN A 166 -7.06 14.53 8.44
CA ASN A 166 -5.89 13.64 8.51
C ASN A 166 -4.58 14.33 8.06
N LEU A 167 -4.66 15.26 7.11
CA LEU A 167 -3.50 16.03 6.65
C LEU A 167 -3.06 17.02 7.74
N THR A 168 -3.99 17.72 8.36
CA THR A 168 -3.74 18.64 9.48
C THR A 168 -3.11 17.88 10.63
N ARG A 169 -3.61 16.69 10.97
CA ARG A 169 -3.02 15.84 12.01
C ARG A 169 -1.60 15.34 11.67
N LEU A 170 -1.30 15.08 10.38
CA LEU A 170 0.04 14.67 9.94
C LEU A 170 1.02 15.85 9.90
N ILE A 171 0.57 17.02 9.45
CA ILE A 171 1.35 18.27 9.45
C ILE A 171 1.67 18.69 10.89
N PHE A 172 0.66 18.77 11.77
CA PHE A 172 0.83 19.21 13.15
C PHE A 172 1.67 18.24 14.00
N ASN A 173 1.55 16.92 13.78
CA ASN A 173 2.26 15.96 14.65
C ASN A 173 3.66 15.58 14.15
N ARG A 174 3.96 15.73 12.85
CA ARG A 174 5.22 15.24 12.28
C ARG A 174 6.05 16.33 11.64
N VAL A 175 5.43 17.24 10.88
CA VAL A 175 6.14 18.29 10.13
C VAL A 175 6.47 19.48 11.02
N VAL A 176 5.49 19.96 11.79
CA VAL A 176 5.64 21.12 12.69
C VAL A 176 6.71 20.87 13.78
N PRO A 177 6.74 19.73 14.50
CA PRO A 177 7.76 19.48 15.52
C PRO A 177 9.15 19.25 14.92
N TRP A 178 9.25 18.63 13.74
CA TRP A 178 10.51 18.46 13.02
C TRP A 178 11.09 19.81 12.56
N PHE A 179 10.22 20.71 12.08
CA PHE A 179 10.60 22.05 11.66
C PHE A 179 11.03 22.92 12.85
N HIS A 180 10.29 22.90 13.96
CA HIS A 180 10.69 23.57 15.21
C HIS A 180 12.01 23.04 15.77
N LYS A 181 12.23 21.72 15.71
CA LYS A 181 13.46 21.08 16.19
C LYS A 181 14.67 21.39 15.31
N ARG A 182 14.48 21.71 14.02
CA ARG A 182 15.58 21.92 13.07
C ARG A 182 15.87 23.39 12.77
N TRP A 183 14.88 24.29 12.85
CA TRP A 183 15.00 25.71 12.47
C TRP A 183 14.24 26.71 13.37
N GLY A 184 13.89 26.36 14.61
CA GLY A 184 13.10 27.24 15.47
C GLY A 184 13.86 28.47 16.01
N GLU A 185 13.73 29.62 15.33
CA GLU A 185 13.72 30.94 16.00
C GLU A 185 12.28 31.45 16.22
N LYS A 186 12.13 32.11 17.37
CA LYS A 186 10.95 32.57 18.10
C LYS A 186 9.75 33.06 17.28
N TYR A 187 8.58 32.46 17.54
CA TYR A 187 7.29 33.18 17.56
C TYR A 187 6.36 32.57 18.63
N GLU A 188 6.01 33.39 19.63
CA GLU A 188 4.87 33.12 20.53
C GLU A 188 3.57 33.38 19.76
N VAL A 189 2.65 32.41 19.75
CA VAL A 189 1.22 32.70 19.59
C VAL A 189 0.46 31.95 20.68
N ARG A 190 -0.07 32.74 21.63
CA ARG A 190 -1.06 32.33 22.62
C ARG A 190 -2.40 32.03 21.95
N ALA A 191 -3.10 31.07 22.55
CA ALA A 191 -4.55 30.81 22.52
C ALA A 191 -5.16 30.11 21.29
N PHE A 192 -5.63 28.87 21.47
CA PHE A 192 -7.02 28.64 21.88
C PHE A 192 -7.20 27.27 22.55
N LEU A 193 -7.91 27.27 23.68
CA LEU A 193 -8.24 26.13 24.55
C LEU A 193 -9.60 25.53 24.18
N GLY A 194 -9.74 24.23 24.44
CA GLY A 194 -11.00 23.58 24.83
C GLY A 194 -11.44 22.43 23.93
N LEU A 195 -11.78 21.22 24.39
CA LEU A 195 -12.01 20.65 25.72
C LEU A 195 -11.96 19.12 25.57
N CYS A 196 -11.32 18.42 26.51
CA CYS A 196 -11.72 17.10 27.01
C CYS A 196 -10.79 16.74 28.18
N LEU A 197 -11.19 17.13 29.39
CA LEU A 197 -10.67 16.56 30.63
C LEU A 197 -11.50 15.33 30.99
N PRO A 198 -10.89 14.27 31.57
CA PRO A 198 -11.64 13.16 32.14
C PRO A 198 -12.15 13.53 33.53
N SER A 199 -13.37 13.11 33.85
CA SER A 199 -13.88 13.06 35.23
C SER A 199 -13.30 11.82 35.91
N GLU A 200 -12.50 12.02 36.95
CA GLU A 200 -12.16 11.00 37.92
C GLU A 200 -13.32 10.73 38.88
N SER A 201 -13.50 9.46 39.23
CA SER A 201 -13.81 8.99 40.59
C SER A 201 -13.27 7.58 40.75
#